data_AF-A0A6N3DPA5-F1
#
_entry.id   AF-A0A6N3DPA5-F1
#
_cell.length_a   1.000
_cell.length_b   1.000
_cell.length_c   1.000
_cell.angle_alpha   90.00
_cell.angle_beta   90.00
_cell.angle_gamma   90.00
#
_symmetry.space_group_name_H-M   'P 1'
#
loop_
_entity.id
_entity.type
_entity.pdbx_description
1 polymer ?
#
loop_
_entity_poly.entity_id
_entity_poly.type
_entity_poly.pdbx_seq_one_letter_code
_entity_poly.pdbx_strand_id
1 'polypeptide(L)'
;MPSIWRLVMVAMIERDNTTWPEGLPKELEDFFYEVKFVEVEAPGVYSIIARMHPDRLLTDEFYVVDRSSTIISDAAKKYGDALPEIPQFLLFPYDKKDGGFPIIAYELARYRVTNGEKLEHMGNLHNMAFYGMEQYPHYFGYYPAPTMTPKGYMTRYQTIDNGIFLLETDQGNRLMAVCYPIWESDLSDALTAAGLQTEYDIAHNISETLGYLFFEESYFCLVIFELVYLREEWVKSGMVNLAALMNAIWRDQPGYAAAHNLSEQRGLHDALGILLNILGTEVELSSSTDRMIAITPDAGCDYLHLP
;
A
#
# COMPACT_ATOMS: atom_id res chain seq x y z
N MET A 1 8.53 -8.06 0.37
CA MET A 1 9.10 -7.25 1.49
C MET A 1 10.33 -7.95 2.07
N PRO A 2 11.51 -7.30 2.16
CA PRO A 2 12.70 -7.84 2.83
C PRO A 2 12.75 -7.47 4.34
N SER A 3 11.59 -7.22 4.96
CA SER A 3 11.49 -6.77 6.35
C SER A 3 12.00 -7.80 7.36
N ILE A 4 11.82 -9.09 7.12
CA ILE A 4 12.15 -10.12 8.12
C ILE A 4 13.67 -10.27 8.32
N TRP A 5 14.49 -10.21 7.27
CA TRP A 5 15.95 -10.32 7.42
C TRP A 5 16.60 -9.02 7.91
N ARG A 6 16.06 -7.84 7.55
CA ARG A 6 16.51 -6.54 8.10
C ARG A 6 16.10 -6.40 9.57
N LEU A 7 14.89 -6.79 9.98
CA LEU A 7 14.49 -6.82 11.39
C LEU A 7 15.27 -7.85 12.21
N VAL A 8 15.60 -9.02 11.65
CA VAL A 8 16.47 -10.01 12.34
C VAL A 8 17.89 -9.45 12.49
N MET A 9 18.42 -8.71 11.51
CA MET A 9 19.70 -8.01 11.67
C MET A 9 19.63 -6.91 12.72
N VAL A 10 18.58 -6.08 12.71
CA VAL A 10 18.38 -4.99 13.69
C VAL A 10 18.19 -5.54 15.11
N ALA A 11 17.44 -6.65 15.26
CA ALA A 11 17.28 -7.35 16.53
C ALA A 11 18.56 -8.07 17.00
N MET A 12 19.53 -8.30 16.09
CA MET A 12 20.85 -8.86 16.41
C MET A 12 21.95 -7.80 16.58
N ILE A 13 21.68 -6.51 16.33
CA ILE A 13 22.59 -5.41 16.67
C ILE A 13 22.37 -5.03 18.15
N GLU A 14 22.61 -5.99 19.05
CA GLU A 14 23.09 -5.72 20.41
C GLU A 14 24.62 -5.60 20.42
N ARG A 15 25.20 -4.95 19.40
CA ARG A 15 26.63 -4.66 19.35
C ARG A 15 26.86 -3.17 19.22
N ASP A 16 27.12 -2.59 20.37
CA ASP A 16 27.33 -1.19 20.71
C ASP A 16 28.64 -0.58 20.13
N ASN A 17 29.05 -0.93 18.90
CA ASN A 17 30.31 -0.49 18.31
C ASN A 17 30.24 -0.30 16.79
N THR A 18 29.28 0.49 16.30
CA THR A 18 29.33 0.97 14.92
C THR A 18 30.29 2.15 14.87
N THR A 19 31.54 1.91 14.45
CA THR A 19 32.49 2.98 14.16
C THR A 19 32.07 3.69 12.88
N TRP A 20 31.91 5.02 12.94
CA TRP A 20 31.62 5.81 11.75
C TRP A 20 32.67 5.55 10.65
N PRO A 21 32.26 5.08 9.45
CA PRO A 21 33.20 4.73 8.39
C PRO A 21 34.11 5.90 7.99
N GLU A 22 35.40 5.64 7.83
CA GLU A 22 36.36 6.64 7.36
C GLU A 22 35.96 7.18 5.99
N GLY A 23 35.98 8.52 5.84
CA GLY A 23 35.63 9.20 4.59
C GLY A 23 34.15 9.56 4.44
N LEU A 24 33.28 9.19 5.40
CA LEU A 24 31.91 9.67 5.44
C LEU A 24 31.79 11.08 6.06
N PRO A 25 30.83 11.90 5.58
CA PRO A 25 30.62 13.26 6.09
C PRO A 25 30.30 13.24 7.60
N LYS A 26 31.18 13.81 8.41
CA LYS A 26 31.03 13.79 9.88
C LYS A 26 29.80 14.55 10.34
N GLU A 27 29.35 15.54 9.56
CA GLU A 27 28.17 16.32 9.88
C GLU A 27 26.89 15.45 9.90
N LEU A 28 26.89 14.29 9.22
CA LEU A 28 25.81 13.31 9.33
C LEU A 28 25.84 12.55 10.65
N GLU A 29 27.02 12.18 11.15
CA GLU A 29 27.17 11.54 12.45
C GLU A 29 26.67 12.48 13.56
N ASP A 30 27.08 13.75 13.50
CA ASP A 30 26.75 14.77 14.49
C ASP A 30 25.25 15.18 14.44
N PHE A 31 24.56 14.94 13.32
CA PHE A 31 23.14 15.26 13.16
C PHE A 31 22.20 14.28 13.88
N PHE A 32 22.54 12.99 13.89
CA PHE A 32 21.75 11.99 14.60
C PHE A 32 22.15 11.95 16.08
N TYR A 33 21.18 11.74 16.96
CA TYR A 33 21.47 11.56 18.39
C TYR A 33 22.30 10.29 18.63
N GLU A 34 21.96 9.21 17.94
CA GLU A 34 22.71 7.96 18.01
C GLU A 34 22.55 7.16 16.71
N VAL A 35 23.67 6.84 16.06
CA VAL A 35 23.71 6.00 14.86
C VAL A 35 24.00 4.56 15.27
N LYS A 36 23.14 3.62 14.86
CA LYS A 36 23.34 2.17 15.05
C LYS A 36 23.88 1.49 13.80
N PHE A 37 23.57 2.02 12.61
CA PHE A 37 24.04 1.45 11.35
C PHE A 37 24.20 2.55 10.31
N VAL A 38 25.23 2.44 9.48
CA VAL A 38 25.42 3.25 8.29
C VAL A 38 26.07 2.42 7.19
N GLU A 39 25.53 2.51 5.98
CA GLU A 39 26.05 1.84 4.78
C GLU A 39 26.02 2.79 3.58
N VAL A 40 27.08 2.75 2.77
CA VAL A 40 27.14 3.48 1.50
C VAL A 40 26.49 2.61 0.43
N GLU A 41 25.29 2.99 0.03
CA GLU A 41 24.49 2.23 -0.94
C GLU A 41 24.89 2.57 -2.38
N ALA A 42 25.32 3.82 -2.61
CA ALA A 42 25.87 4.36 -3.85
C ALA A 42 26.63 5.68 -3.56
N PRO A 43 27.41 6.23 -4.52
CA PRO A 43 28.06 7.53 -4.34
C PRO A 43 27.07 8.65 -3.94
N GLY A 44 27.24 9.17 -2.72
CA GLY A 44 26.39 10.21 -2.15
C GLY A 44 25.01 9.72 -1.69
N VAL A 45 24.81 8.42 -1.49
CA VAL A 45 23.57 7.84 -0.96
C VAL A 45 23.89 6.88 0.18
N TYR A 46 23.28 7.11 1.33
CA TYR A 46 23.55 6.42 2.57
C TYR A 46 22.29 5.80 3.14
N SER A 47 22.36 4.54 3.57
CA SER A 47 21.33 3.91 4.40
C SER A 47 21.75 4.04 5.86
N ILE A 48 20.89 4.60 6.70
CA ILE A 48 21.21 4.90 8.09
C ILE A 48 20.09 4.38 8.99
N ILE A 49 20.46 3.66 10.04
CA ILE A 49 19.55 3.32 11.15
C ILE A 49 20.02 4.07 12.38
N ALA A 50 19.19 4.98 12.86
CA ALA A 50 19.57 5.93 13.89
C ALA A 50 18.38 6.42 14.72
N ARG A 51 18.69 6.99 15.89
CA ARG A 51 17.75 7.81 16.67
C ARG A 51 17.99 9.28 16.35
N MET A 52 16.92 9.99 16.03
CA MET A 52 16.98 11.45 15.82
C MET A 52 16.92 12.25 17.12
N HIS A 53 16.29 11.70 18.16
CA HIS A 53 16.11 12.37 19.45
C HIS A 53 16.31 11.41 20.62
N PRO A 54 16.77 11.92 21.79
CA PRO A 54 16.97 11.10 22.98
C PRO A 54 15.68 10.47 23.50
N ASP A 55 14.54 11.14 23.28
CA ASP A 55 13.22 10.70 23.75
C ASP A 55 12.62 9.56 22.89
N ARG A 56 13.23 9.24 21.75
CA ARG A 56 12.81 8.10 20.93
C ARG A 56 13.40 6.80 21.49
N LEU A 57 12.51 5.86 21.80
CA LEU A 57 12.86 4.53 22.30
C LEU A 57 13.38 3.60 21.18
N LEU A 58 12.83 3.73 19.98
CA LEU A 58 13.18 2.91 18.82
C LEU A 58 14.06 3.69 17.84
N THR A 59 14.94 2.97 17.15
CA THR A 59 15.68 3.48 15.99
C THR A 59 14.78 3.50 14.77
N ASP A 60 14.97 4.48 13.90
CA ASP A 60 14.30 4.58 12.61
C ASP A 60 15.28 4.32 11.48
N GLU A 61 14.74 3.94 10.33
CA GLU A 61 15.49 3.71 9.10
C GLU A 61 15.34 4.92 8.15
N PHE A 62 16.45 5.33 7.55
CA PHE A 62 16.53 6.47 6.66
C PHE A 62 17.38 6.16 5.44
N TYR A 63 16.99 6.73 4.29
CA TYR A 63 17.98 7.11 3.29
C TYR A 63 18.41 8.56 3.50
N VAL A 64 19.70 8.82 3.37
CA VAL A 64 20.25 10.16 3.25
C VAL A 64 20.92 10.32 1.90
N VAL A 65 20.54 11.37 1.18
CA VAL A 65 21.02 11.62 -0.19
C VAL A 65 21.73 12.97 -0.23
N ASP A 66 22.98 12.96 -0.70
CA ASP A 66 23.69 14.18 -1.11
C ASP A 66 22.98 14.79 -2.33
N ARG A 67 22.61 16.07 -2.25
CA ARG A 67 21.95 16.80 -3.34
C ARG A 67 22.75 16.77 -4.63
N SER A 68 24.08 16.68 -4.56
CA SER A 68 24.98 16.58 -5.71
C SER A 68 25.05 15.18 -6.33
N SER A 69 24.54 14.14 -5.65
CA SER A 69 24.53 12.78 -6.20
C SER A 69 23.74 12.73 -7.51
N THR A 70 24.36 12.19 -8.55
CA THR A 70 23.73 11.99 -9.87
C THR A 70 22.99 10.65 -9.96
N ILE A 71 23.11 9.80 -8.94
CA ILE A 71 22.44 8.50 -8.86
C ILE A 71 20.94 8.68 -8.64
N ILE A 72 20.59 9.65 -7.80
CA ILE A 72 19.21 10.01 -7.47
C ILE A 72 18.75 11.18 -8.33
N SER A 73 17.61 11.04 -8.99
CA SER A 73 17.05 12.05 -9.89
C SER A 73 16.51 13.26 -9.13
N ASP A 74 16.45 14.40 -9.84
CA ASP A 74 15.83 15.61 -9.28
C ASP A 74 14.33 15.45 -9.00
N ALA A 75 13.66 14.52 -9.69
CA ALA A 75 12.27 14.17 -9.38
C ALA A 75 12.15 13.47 -8.02
N ALA A 76 13.02 12.50 -7.73
CA ALA A 76 13.05 11.79 -6.45
C ALA A 76 13.46 12.72 -5.29
N LYS A 77 14.43 13.62 -5.51
CA LYS A 77 14.92 14.57 -4.50
C LYS A 77 13.83 15.52 -3.96
N LYS A 78 12.73 15.74 -4.69
CA LYS A 78 11.61 16.58 -4.24
C LYS A 78 10.84 16.00 -3.05
N TYR A 79 10.95 14.70 -2.81
CA TYR A 79 10.26 14.02 -1.71
C TYR A 79 11.07 14.01 -0.41
N GLY A 80 12.35 14.40 -0.45
CA GLY A 80 13.21 14.39 0.72
C GLY A 80 13.03 15.61 1.59
N ASP A 81 13.13 15.42 2.90
CA ASP A 81 13.18 16.51 3.87
C ASP A 81 14.54 17.20 3.80
N ALA A 82 14.52 18.53 3.68
CA ALA A 82 15.73 19.33 3.81
C ALA A 82 16.18 19.36 5.27
N LEU A 83 17.49 19.23 5.49
CA LEU A 83 18.10 19.37 6.81
C LEU A 83 18.73 20.76 6.91
N PRO A 84 18.15 21.71 7.68
CA PRO A 84 18.65 23.09 7.72
C PRO A 84 20.11 23.21 8.18
N GLU A 85 20.54 22.35 9.10
CA GLU A 85 21.89 22.33 9.67
C GLU A 85 22.93 21.80 8.67
N ILE A 86 22.51 20.89 7.79
CA ILE A 86 23.34 20.24 6.77
C ILE A 86 22.64 20.23 5.41
N PRO A 87 22.44 21.41 4.79
CA PRO A 87 21.55 21.60 3.64
C PRO A 87 21.99 20.85 2.38
N GLN A 88 23.23 20.36 2.33
CA GLN A 88 23.73 19.50 1.25
C GLN A 88 23.05 18.13 1.22
N PHE A 89 22.40 17.70 2.31
CA PHE A 89 21.72 16.42 2.40
C PHE A 89 20.19 16.55 2.40
N LEU A 90 19.55 15.47 1.96
CA LEU A 90 18.11 15.24 2.01
C LEU A 90 17.86 13.96 2.81
N LEU A 91 16.87 13.99 3.69
CA LEU A 91 16.47 12.87 4.53
C LEU A 91 15.18 12.24 3.98
N PHE A 92 15.16 10.92 3.89
CA PHE A 92 14.01 10.13 3.45
C PHE A 92 13.70 9.08 4.53
N PRO A 93 12.78 9.37 5.47
CA PRO A 93 12.42 8.43 6.52
C PRO A 93 11.59 7.26 5.97
N TYR A 94 11.87 6.04 6.44
CA TYR A 94 11.13 4.83 6.05
C TYR A 94 9.64 4.92 6.39
N ASP A 95 9.32 5.33 7.63
CA ASP A 95 7.97 5.27 8.19
C ASP A 95 7.18 6.58 8.04
N LYS A 96 7.65 7.48 7.15
CA LYS A 96 6.96 8.75 6.89
C LYS A 96 6.07 8.62 5.66
N LYS A 97 4.77 8.84 5.86
CA LYS A 97 3.83 9.01 4.75
C LYS A 97 4.32 10.11 3.81
N ASP A 98 4.35 9.81 2.51
CA ASP A 98 4.86 10.68 1.45
C ASP A 98 6.37 11.05 1.58
N GLY A 99 7.14 10.32 2.40
CA GLY A 99 8.57 10.58 2.67
C GLY A 99 9.56 10.11 1.61
N GLY A 100 9.08 9.51 0.51
CA GLY A 100 9.89 9.17 -0.67
C GLY A 100 10.86 8.00 -0.49
N PHE A 101 10.88 7.32 0.65
CA PHE A 101 11.78 6.18 0.88
C PHE A 101 11.66 5.09 -0.21
N PRO A 102 10.46 4.65 -0.63
CA PRO A 102 10.32 3.66 -1.71
C PRO A 102 10.87 4.14 -3.07
N ILE A 103 10.83 5.46 -3.33
CA ILE A 103 11.39 6.06 -4.54
C ILE A 103 12.92 5.93 -4.52
N ILE A 104 13.57 6.22 -3.40
CA ILE A 104 15.03 6.09 -3.28
C ILE A 104 15.45 4.63 -3.41
N ALA A 105 14.74 3.71 -2.76
CA ALA A 105 14.97 2.28 -2.91
C ALA A 105 14.89 1.84 -4.39
N TYR A 106 13.89 2.32 -5.13
CA TYR A 106 13.75 2.03 -6.56
C TYR A 106 14.90 2.60 -7.39
N GLU A 107 15.32 3.84 -7.17
CA GLU A 107 16.41 4.44 -7.95
C GLU A 107 17.77 3.79 -7.68
N LEU A 108 18.02 3.38 -6.43
CA LEU A 108 19.18 2.56 -6.07
C LEU A 108 19.14 1.21 -6.77
N ALA A 109 17.99 0.52 -6.76
CA ALA A 109 17.83 -0.74 -7.48
C ALA A 109 18.05 -0.55 -8.99
N ARG A 110 17.52 0.54 -9.58
CA ARG A 110 17.70 0.88 -10.99
C ARG A 110 19.16 1.14 -11.32
N TYR A 111 19.87 1.85 -10.45
CA TYR A 111 21.30 2.10 -10.58
C TYR A 111 22.09 0.78 -10.58
N ARG A 112 21.85 -0.11 -9.61
CA ARG A 112 22.51 -1.43 -9.52
C ARG A 112 22.32 -2.27 -10.78
N VAL A 113 21.07 -2.39 -11.24
CA VAL A 113 20.73 -3.12 -12.48
C VAL A 113 21.46 -2.52 -13.69
N THR A 114 21.50 -1.19 -13.79
CA THR A 114 22.19 -0.49 -14.90
C THR A 114 23.70 -0.73 -14.88
N ASN A 115 24.28 -1.02 -13.72
CA ASN A 115 25.69 -1.37 -13.55
C ASN A 115 25.96 -2.90 -13.61
N GLY A 116 24.95 -3.70 -13.97
CA GLY A 116 25.10 -5.14 -14.20
C GLY A 116 24.91 -6.02 -12.97
N GLU A 117 24.45 -5.47 -11.85
CA GLU A 117 24.12 -6.24 -10.65
C GLU A 117 22.76 -6.93 -10.77
N LYS A 118 22.64 -8.11 -10.18
CA LYS A 118 21.36 -8.83 -10.05
C LYS A 118 20.71 -8.48 -8.72
N LEU A 119 19.41 -8.21 -8.75
CA LEU A 119 18.60 -8.00 -7.55
C LEU A 119 18.15 -9.36 -6.99
N GLU A 120 19.05 -10.06 -6.29
CA GLU A 120 18.75 -11.43 -5.80
C GLU A 120 17.73 -11.46 -4.64
N HIS A 121 17.49 -10.32 -3.96
CA HIS A 121 16.64 -10.24 -2.77
C HIS A 121 15.64 -9.07 -2.73
N MET A 122 15.75 -8.10 -3.64
CA MET A 122 14.91 -6.88 -3.65
C MET A 122 13.66 -7.00 -4.53
N GLY A 123 13.37 -8.20 -5.04
CA GLY A 123 12.44 -8.36 -6.16
C GLY A 123 13.05 -7.78 -7.44
N ASN A 124 12.20 -7.37 -8.38
CA ASN A 124 12.62 -6.74 -9.63
C ASN A 124 12.11 -5.29 -9.71
N LEU A 125 12.66 -4.51 -10.63
CA LEU A 125 12.27 -3.10 -10.83
C LEU A 125 10.79 -2.94 -11.18
N HIS A 126 10.20 -3.92 -11.87
CA HIS A 126 8.79 -3.90 -12.25
C HIS A 126 7.90 -3.96 -11.00
N ASN A 127 8.12 -4.91 -10.09
CA ASN A 127 7.34 -5.02 -8.85
C ASN A 127 7.51 -3.75 -8.00
N MET A 128 8.74 -3.25 -7.82
CA MET A 128 8.99 -2.03 -7.05
C MET A 128 8.23 -0.82 -7.61
N ALA A 129 8.27 -0.64 -8.92
CA ALA A 129 7.50 0.42 -9.58
C ALA A 129 6.00 0.17 -9.41
N PHE A 130 5.52 -1.06 -9.61
CA PHE A 130 4.10 -1.40 -9.56
C PHE A 130 3.47 -1.10 -8.20
N TYR A 131 4.10 -1.48 -7.08
CA TYR A 131 3.63 -1.08 -5.75
C TYR A 131 3.80 0.44 -5.51
N GLY A 132 4.87 1.03 -6.07
CA GLY A 132 5.11 2.47 -5.99
C GLY A 132 4.03 3.32 -6.67
N MET A 133 3.33 2.80 -7.67
CA MET A 133 2.25 3.51 -8.37
C MET A 133 1.05 3.82 -7.48
N GLU A 134 0.82 3.05 -6.41
CA GLU A 134 -0.23 3.32 -5.43
C GLU A 134 0.12 4.54 -4.56
N GLN A 135 1.31 4.53 -3.96
CA GLN A 135 1.73 5.53 -2.98
C GLN A 135 2.30 6.80 -3.63
N TYR A 136 2.98 6.66 -4.77
CA TYR A 136 3.67 7.76 -5.46
C TYR A 136 3.35 7.79 -6.97
N PRO A 137 2.05 7.89 -7.36
CA PRO A 137 1.64 7.88 -8.77
C PRO A 137 2.25 9.03 -9.59
N HIS A 138 2.59 10.16 -8.96
CA HIS A 138 3.27 11.27 -9.65
C HIS A 138 4.71 10.97 -10.04
N TYR A 139 5.35 9.98 -9.39
CA TYR A 139 6.69 9.53 -9.73
C TYR A 139 6.66 8.29 -10.63
N PHE A 140 5.88 7.26 -10.26
CA PHE A 140 5.84 5.98 -10.99
C PHE A 140 4.82 5.93 -12.13
N GLY A 141 3.88 6.89 -12.17
CA GLY A 141 2.70 6.84 -13.03
C GLY A 141 1.48 6.27 -12.30
N TYR A 142 0.30 6.63 -12.76
CA TYR A 142 -0.95 6.03 -12.32
C TYR A 142 -1.12 4.64 -12.93
N TYR A 143 -1.84 3.76 -12.23
CA TYR A 143 -2.19 2.44 -12.75
C TYR A 143 -2.90 2.56 -14.10
N PRO A 144 -2.48 1.81 -15.14
CA PRO A 144 -3.17 1.83 -16.42
C PRO A 144 -4.45 1.01 -16.33
N ALA A 145 -5.56 1.54 -16.85
CA ALA A 145 -6.78 0.76 -17.02
C ALA A 145 -6.51 -0.46 -17.92
N PRO A 146 -6.95 -1.68 -17.53
CA PRO A 146 -6.67 -2.88 -18.29
C PRO A 146 -7.40 -2.86 -19.64
N THR A 147 -6.68 -3.19 -20.72
CA THR A 147 -7.22 -3.25 -22.08
C THR A 147 -7.90 -4.58 -22.39
N MET A 148 -7.41 -5.67 -21.80
CA MET A 148 -8.02 -7.00 -21.86
C MET A 148 -8.68 -7.33 -20.53
N THR A 149 -9.86 -7.93 -20.61
CA THR A 149 -10.61 -8.41 -19.45
C THR A 149 -11.01 -9.88 -19.65
N PRO A 150 -11.48 -10.58 -18.62
CA PRO A 150 -12.03 -11.93 -18.76
C PRO A 150 -13.28 -12.00 -19.65
N LYS A 151 -13.90 -10.86 -19.97
CA LYS A 151 -15.12 -10.77 -20.77
C LYS A 151 -15.00 -9.84 -21.98
N GLY A 152 -13.84 -9.90 -22.64
CA GLY A 152 -13.55 -9.15 -23.86
C GLY A 152 -12.64 -7.95 -23.66
N TYR A 153 -12.50 -7.14 -24.71
CA TYR A 153 -11.64 -5.96 -24.71
C TYR A 153 -12.37 -4.75 -24.15
N MET A 154 -11.68 -3.94 -23.36
CA MET A 154 -12.20 -2.69 -22.83
C MET A 154 -12.47 -1.71 -23.97
N THR A 155 -13.70 -1.18 -24.01
CA THR A 155 -14.14 -0.17 -25.00
C THR A 155 -14.20 1.22 -24.37
N ARG A 156 -14.50 1.29 -23.07
CA ARG A 156 -14.59 2.52 -22.29
C ARG A 156 -14.28 2.19 -20.82
N TYR A 157 -13.74 3.17 -20.10
CA TYR A 157 -13.60 3.09 -18.65
C TYR A 157 -13.90 4.43 -17.97
N GLN A 158 -14.17 4.36 -16.66
CA GLN A 158 -14.18 5.47 -15.73
C GLN A 158 -13.30 5.10 -14.53
N THR A 159 -12.48 6.03 -14.06
CA THR A 159 -11.64 5.84 -12.88
C THR A 159 -12.45 6.17 -11.64
N ILE A 160 -12.56 5.22 -10.71
CA ILE A 160 -13.11 5.46 -9.37
C ILE A 160 -11.99 6.01 -8.48
N ASP A 161 -10.84 5.35 -8.51
CA ASP A 161 -9.62 5.75 -7.83
C ASP A 161 -8.41 5.17 -8.58
N ASN A 162 -7.18 5.58 -8.24
CA ASN A 162 -5.97 5.05 -8.86
C ASN A 162 -5.91 3.52 -8.69
N GLY A 163 -6.02 2.77 -9.78
CA GLY A 163 -6.03 1.30 -9.76
C GLY A 163 -7.42 0.67 -9.62
N ILE A 164 -8.48 1.48 -9.56
CA ILE A 164 -9.87 1.02 -9.46
C ILE A 164 -10.69 1.63 -10.60
N PHE A 165 -11.16 0.77 -11.51
CA PHE A 165 -11.81 1.20 -12.74
C PHE A 165 -13.17 0.54 -12.92
N LEU A 166 -14.14 1.31 -13.37
CA LEU A 166 -15.38 0.80 -13.95
C LEU A 166 -15.19 0.68 -15.47
N LEU A 167 -15.38 -0.51 -16.01
CA LEU A 167 -15.09 -0.85 -17.40
C LEU A 167 -16.37 -1.24 -18.15
N GLU A 168 -16.42 -0.92 -19.44
CA GLU A 168 -17.33 -1.49 -20.43
C GLU A 168 -16.52 -2.32 -21.44
N THR A 169 -17.05 -3.46 -21.89
CA THR A 169 -16.36 -4.34 -22.84
C THR A 169 -17.03 -4.40 -24.21
N ASP A 170 -16.30 -4.87 -25.22
CA ASP A 170 -16.79 -5.12 -26.58
C ASP A 170 -17.85 -6.25 -26.66
N GLN A 171 -18.00 -7.02 -25.59
CA GLN A 171 -19.05 -8.03 -25.42
C GLN A 171 -20.28 -7.48 -24.66
N GLY A 172 -20.30 -6.19 -24.32
CA GLY A 172 -21.41 -5.54 -23.63
C GLY A 172 -21.46 -5.82 -22.13
N ASN A 173 -20.37 -6.28 -21.52
CA ASN A 173 -20.29 -6.47 -20.08
C ASN A 173 -19.81 -5.20 -19.39
N ARG A 174 -20.26 -4.96 -18.16
CA ARG A 174 -19.63 -4.02 -17.24
C ARG A 174 -18.86 -4.78 -16.18
N LEU A 175 -17.64 -4.32 -15.89
CA LEU A 175 -16.76 -4.92 -14.91
C LEU A 175 -16.15 -3.85 -14.02
N MET A 176 -15.82 -4.20 -12.78
CA MET A 176 -14.98 -3.38 -11.92
C MET A 176 -13.61 -4.05 -11.84
N ALA A 177 -12.56 -3.35 -12.26
CA ALA A 177 -11.19 -3.83 -12.16
C ALA A 177 -10.51 -3.19 -10.95
N VAL A 178 -9.87 -4.01 -10.13
CA VAL A 178 -9.08 -3.61 -8.96
C VAL A 178 -7.65 -4.10 -9.16
N CYS A 179 -6.64 -3.23 -8.99
CA CYS A 179 -5.23 -3.57 -9.20
C CYS A 179 -4.67 -4.44 -8.07
N TYR A 180 -3.55 -5.12 -8.36
CA TYR A 180 -2.96 -6.13 -7.48
C TYR A 180 -2.75 -5.68 -6.03
N PRO A 181 -2.00 -4.59 -5.74
CA PRO A 181 -1.79 -4.15 -4.37
C PRO A 181 -3.10 -3.95 -3.60
N ILE A 182 -4.10 -3.32 -4.24
CA ILE A 182 -5.36 -3.02 -3.58
C ILE A 182 -6.15 -4.30 -3.30
N TRP A 183 -6.36 -5.19 -4.28
CA TRP A 183 -7.17 -6.38 -4.00
C TRP A 183 -6.45 -7.37 -3.07
N GLU A 184 -5.12 -7.42 -3.10
CA GLU A 184 -4.33 -8.30 -2.24
C GLU A 184 -4.39 -7.84 -0.77
N SER A 185 -4.29 -6.53 -0.51
CA SER A 185 -4.23 -6.01 0.87
C SER A 185 -5.58 -5.62 1.45
N ASP A 186 -6.51 -5.12 0.62
CA ASP A 186 -7.69 -4.40 1.10
C ASP A 186 -8.99 -5.21 0.99
N LEU A 187 -9.04 -6.25 0.13
CA LEU A 187 -10.24 -7.06 -0.06
C LEU A 187 -10.18 -8.36 0.73
N SER A 188 -11.33 -8.82 1.21
CA SER A 188 -11.45 -10.08 1.93
C SER A 188 -11.24 -11.29 1.01
N ASP A 189 -10.72 -12.39 1.56
CA ASP A 189 -10.56 -13.66 0.82
C ASP A 189 -11.87 -14.12 0.15
N ALA A 190 -13.00 -13.89 0.81
CA ALA A 190 -14.33 -14.26 0.30
C ALA A 190 -14.69 -13.48 -0.95
N LEU A 191 -14.41 -12.18 -0.98
CA LEU A 191 -14.66 -11.34 -2.15
C LEU A 191 -13.62 -11.61 -3.25
N THR A 192 -12.35 -11.72 -2.90
CA THR A 192 -11.25 -12.09 -3.82
C THR A 192 -11.54 -13.39 -4.56
N ALA A 193 -12.15 -14.38 -3.89
CA ALA A 193 -12.56 -15.65 -4.52
C ALA A 193 -13.66 -15.50 -5.59
N ALA A 194 -14.44 -14.42 -5.57
CA ALA A 194 -15.43 -14.09 -6.59
C ALA A 194 -14.84 -13.28 -7.77
N GLY A 195 -13.59 -12.82 -7.66
CA GLY A 195 -12.90 -12.08 -8.70
C GLY A 195 -12.55 -12.95 -9.90
N LEU A 196 -12.81 -12.44 -11.10
CA LEU A 196 -12.42 -13.05 -12.36
C LEU A 196 -10.99 -12.67 -12.71
N GLN A 197 -10.25 -13.60 -13.31
CA GLN A 197 -8.88 -13.42 -13.78
C GLN A 197 -8.83 -13.56 -15.30
N THR A 198 -7.85 -12.93 -15.95
CA THR A 198 -7.62 -13.17 -17.38
C THR A 198 -7.03 -14.56 -17.60
N GLU A 199 -7.17 -15.10 -18.82
CA GLU A 199 -6.51 -16.38 -19.18
C GLU A 199 -4.99 -16.33 -18.97
N TYR A 200 -4.38 -15.16 -19.18
CA TYR A 200 -2.96 -14.95 -18.98
C TYR A 200 -2.57 -15.07 -17.50
N ASP A 201 -3.32 -14.42 -16.61
CA ASP A 201 -3.06 -14.45 -15.16
C ASP A 201 -3.28 -15.86 -14.57
N ILE A 202 -4.29 -16.58 -15.05
CA ILE A 202 -4.53 -17.98 -14.67
C ILE A 202 -3.34 -18.84 -15.10
N ALA A 203 -2.84 -18.64 -16.33
CA ALA A 203 -1.75 -19.44 -16.87
C ALA A 203 -0.39 -19.16 -16.20
N HIS A 204 -0.18 -17.95 -15.68
CA HIS A 204 1.11 -17.49 -15.14
C HIS A 204 1.12 -17.23 -13.64
N ASN A 205 0.02 -17.52 -12.94
CA ASN A 205 -0.24 -17.14 -11.55
C ASN A 205 -0.34 -15.61 -11.37
N ILE A 206 -1.51 -15.14 -10.93
CA ILE A 206 -1.81 -13.71 -10.79
C ILE A 206 -0.85 -12.98 -9.84
N SER A 207 -0.28 -13.68 -8.85
CA SER A 207 0.72 -13.11 -7.93
C SER A 207 2.08 -12.84 -8.57
N GLU A 208 2.38 -13.52 -9.69
CA GLU A 208 3.60 -13.27 -10.45
C GLU A 208 3.36 -12.21 -11.55
N THR A 209 2.16 -12.15 -12.11
CA THR A 209 1.79 -11.16 -13.14
C THR A 209 1.39 -9.80 -12.57
N LEU A 210 1.09 -9.73 -11.27
CA LEU A 210 0.51 -8.55 -10.60
C LEU A 210 -0.79 -8.10 -11.28
N GLY A 211 -1.59 -9.07 -11.70
CA GLY A 211 -2.81 -8.85 -12.48
C GLY A 211 -3.95 -8.19 -11.71
N TYR A 212 -4.90 -7.64 -12.46
CA TYR A 212 -6.14 -7.12 -11.91
C TYR A 212 -7.11 -8.25 -11.58
N LEU A 213 -7.91 -8.07 -10.53
CA LEU A 213 -9.15 -8.81 -10.35
C LEU A 213 -10.32 -8.04 -10.95
N PHE A 214 -11.19 -8.77 -11.64
CA PHE A 214 -12.36 -8.23 -12.32
C PHE A 214 -13.64 -8.74 -11.67
N PHE A 215 -14.48 -7.83 -11.21
CA PHE A 215 -15.74 -8.15 -10.56
C PHE A 215 -16.91 -7.87 -11.50
N GLU A 216 -17.95 -8.70 -11.43
CA GLU A 216 -19.22 -8.46 -12.13
C GLU A 216 -20.07 -7.42 -11.40
N GLU A 217 -21.06 -6.83 -12.08
CA GLU A 217 -21.94 -5.78 -11.52
C GLU A 217 -22.61 -6.17 -10.21
N SER A 218 -22.95 -7.45 -10.03
CA SER A 218 -23.55 -7.99 -8.81
C SER A 218 -22.64 -7.90 -7.58
N TYR A 219 -21.33 -7.70 -7.77
CA TYR A 219 -20.33 -7.59 -6.72
C TYR A 219 -19.83 -6.16 -6.50
N PHE A 220 -20.23 -5.19 -7.33
CA PHE A 220 -19.75 -3.80 -7.22
C PHE A 220 -20.01 -3.20 -5.84
N CYS A 221 -21.20 -3.44 -5.27
CA CYS A 221 -21.54 -2.95 -3.94
C CYS A 221 -20.61 -3.52 -2.86
N LEU A 222 -20.16 -4.76 -2.98
CA LEU A 222 -19.24 -5.38 -2.02
C LEU A 222 -17.84 -4.81 -2.15
N VAL A 223 -17.33 -4.65 -3.38
CA VAL A 223 -16.00 -4.05 -3.62
C VAL A 223 -15.96 -2.63 -3.07
N ILE A 224 -16.97 -1.80 -3.35
CA ILE A 224 -17.03 -0.44 -2.82
C ILE A 224 -17.14 -0.47 -1.30
N PHE A 225 -17.93 -1.37 -0.72
CA PHE A 225 -18.13 -1.46 0.73
C PHE A 225 -16.87 -1.85 1.50
N GLU A 226 -16.10 -2.83 1.03
CA GLU A 226 -14.85 -3.22 1.71
C GLU A 226 -13.79 -2.10 1.60
N LEU A 227 -13.73 -1.40 0.47
CA LEU A 227 -12.75 -0.34 0.25
C LEU A 227 -13.10 1.00 0.91
N VAL A 228 -14.39 1.28 1.16
CA VAL A 228 -14.84 2.60 1.67
C VAL A 228 -14.24 2.93 3.04
N TYR A 229 -13.98 1.93 3.88
CA TYR A 229 -13.41 2.12 5.21
C TYR A 229 -11.93 2.51 5.18
N LEU A 230 -11.24 2.22 4.08
CA LEU A 230 -9.85 2.61 3.85
C LEU A 230 -9.75 3.94 3.08
N ARG A 231 -10.89 4.42 2.55
CA ARG A 231 -10.97 5.56 1.63
C ARG A 231 -12.06 6.53 2.07
N GLU A 232 -11.86 7.11 3.25
CA GLU A 232 -12.83 8.04 3.87
C GLU A 232 -13.26 9.20 2.94
N GLU A 233 -12.36 9.64 2.05
CA GLU A 233 -12.62 10.71 1.09
C GLU A 233 -13.73 10.37 0.09
N TRP A 234 -13.98 9.08 -0.17
CA TRP A 234 -15.09 8.65 -1.02
C TRP A 234 -16.44 9.07 -0.42
N VAL A 235 -16.59 8.95 0.90
CA VAL A 235 -17.82 9.38 1.60
C VAL A 235 -17.82 10.89 1.80
N LYS A 236 -16.69 11.49 2.23
CA LYS A 236 -16.61 12.93 2.49
C LYS A 236 -16.85 13.79 1.26
N SER A 237 -16.42 13.33 0.08
CA SER A 237 -16.65 14.01 -1.20
C SER A 237 -18.07 13.84 -1.73
N GLY A 238 -18.86 12.91 -1.17
CA GLY A 238 -20.17 12.53 -1.70
C GLY A 238 -20.11 11.59 -2.90
N MET A 239 -18.93 11.09 -3.28
CA MET A 239 -18.79 10.08 -4.33
C MET A 239 -19.50 8.77 -3.95
N VAL A 240 -19.45 8.39 -2.67
CA VAL A 240 -20.15 7.21 -2.15
C VAL A 240 -21.21 7.61 -1.13
N ASN A 241 -22.47 7.26 -1.42
CA ASN A 241 -23.56 7.34 -0.46
C ASN A 241 -23.61 6.04 0.34
N LEU A 242 -23.08 6.07 1.57
CA LEU A 242 -22.95 4.88 2.42
C LEU A 242 -24.30 4.23 2.76
N ALA A 243 -25.36 5.02 2.99
CA ALA A 243 -26.68 4.48 3.30
C ALA A 243 -27.30 3.77 2.08
N ALA A 244 -27.17 4.36 0.89
CA ALA A 244 -27.60 3.73 -0.36
C ALA A 244 -26.77 2.48 -0.69
N LEU A 245 -25.47 2.49 -0.36
CA LEU A 245 -24.57 1.36 -0.52
C LEU A 245 -25.02 0.18 0.33
N MET A 246 -25.27 0.39 1.63
CA MET A 246 -25.75 -0.66 2.54
C MET A 246 -27.10 -1.23 2.09
N ASN A 247 -28.01 -0.39 1.60
CA ASN A 247 -29.27 -0.85 1.00
C ASN A 247 -29.03 -1.71 -0.26
N ALA A 248 -28.08 -1.32 -1.13
CA ALA A 248 -27.72 -2.10 -2.31
C ALA A 248 -27.15 -3.47 -1.95
N ILE A 249 -26.32 -3.57 -0.89
CA ILE A 249 -25.82 -4.85 -0.39
C ILE A 249 -26.97 -5.74 0.08
N TRP A 250 -27.93 -5.21 0.84
CA TRP A 250 -29.11 -5.99 1.25
C TRP A 250 -29.96 -6.47 0.06
N ARG A 251 -30.04 -5.68 -1.00
CA ARG A 251 -30.79 -6.02 -2.22
C ARG A 251 -30.09 -7.10 -3.04
N ASP A 252 -28.79 -6.92 -3.30
CA ASP A 252 -28.04 -7.69 -4.29
C ASP A 252 -27.26 -8.85 -3.65
N GLN A 253 -26.82 -8.71 -2.40
CA GLN A 253 -25.97 -9.64 -1.66
C GLN A 253 -26.43 -9.84 -0.20
N PRO A 254 -27.70 -10.22 0.06
CA PRO A 254 -28.24 -10.33 1.42
C PRO A 254 -27.51 -11.37 2.29
N GLY A 255 -26.94 -12.41 1.67
CA GLY A 255 -26.12 -13.41 2.37
C GLY A 255 -24.85 -12.81 2.97
N TYR A 256 -24.20 -11.91 2.22
CA TYR A 256 -23.03 -11.17 2.72
C TYR A 256 -23.44 -10.25 3.87
N ALA A 257 -24.52 -9.48 3.72
CA ALA A 257 -25.00 -8.57 4.78
C ALA A 257 -25.28 -9.31 6.10
N ALA A 258 -25.97 -10.45 6.02
CA ALA A 258 -26.28 -11.28 7.19
C ALA A 258 -25.01 -11.85 7.85
N ALA A 259 -24.07 -12.38 7.05
CA ALA A 259 -22.82 -12.93 7.55
C ALA A 259 -21.92 -11.86 8.18
N HIS A 260 -21.77 -10.70 7.53
CA HIS A 260 -21.03 -9.55 8.03
C HIS A 260 -21.62 -9.06 9.36
N ASN A 261 -22.93 -8.83 9.42
CA ASN A 261 -23.57 -8.36 10.65
C ASN A 261 -23.44 -9.37 11.80
N LEU A 262 -23.49 -10.68 11.51
CA LEU A 262 -23.25 -11.70 12.52
C LEU A 262 -21.80 -11.68 13.03
N SER A 263 -20.83 -11.42 12.14
CA SER A 263 -19.41 -11.23 12.48
C SER A 263 -19.23 -10.02 13.41
N GLU A 264 -19.84 -8.90 13.07
CA GLU A 264 -19.81 -7.66 13.86
C GLU A 264 -20.48 -7.81 15.24
N GLN A 265 -21.59 -8.57 15.31
CA GLN A 265 -22.25 -8.88 16.60
C GLN A 265 -21.37 -9.73 17.51
N ARG A 266 -20.59 -10.65 16.93
CA ARG A 266 -19.66 -11.50 17.67
C ARG A 266 -18.36 -10.79 18.05
N GLY A 267 -18.16 -9.55 17.58
CA GLY A 267 -16.94 -8.78 17.81
C GLY A 267 -15.72 -9.35 17.12
N LEU A 268 -15.88 -10.05 15.98
CA LEU A 268 -14.75 -10.63 15.26
C LEU A 268 -13.82 -9.57 14.64
N HIS A 269 -14.23 -8.31 14.62
CA HIS A 269 -13.38 -7.18 14.25
C HIS A 269 -12.41 -6.75 15.36
N ASP A 270 -12.61 -7.22 16.60
CA ASP A 270 -11.77 -6.90 17.76
C ASP A 270 -10.49 -7.74 17.74
N ALA A 271 -9.57 -7.37 16.85
CA ALA A 271 -8.32 -8.09 16.64
C ALA A 271 -7.48 -8.20 17.91
N LEU A 272 -7.48 -7.17 18.76
CA LEU A 272 -6.76 -7.20 20.04
C LEU A 272 -7.42 -8.15 21.02
N GLY A 273 -8.74 -8.11 21.17
CA GLY A 273 -9.49 -9.05 22.01
C GLY A 273 -9.30 -10.51 21.55
N ILE A 274 -9.33 -10.76 20.24
CA ILE A 274 -9.03 -12.08 19.67
C ILE A 274 -7.60 -12.52 20.03
N LEU A 275 -6.61 -11.65 19.84
CA LEU A 275 -5.22 -11.95 20.15
C LEU A 275 -5.03 -12.23 21.65
N LEU A 276 -5.64 -11.45 22.53
CA LEU A 276 -5.60 -11.65 23.98
C LEU A 276 -6.21 -13.00 24.37
N ASN A 277 -7.35 -13.36 23.78
CA ASN A 277 -7.97 -14.67 23.99
C ASN A 277 -7.06 -15.81 23.51
N ILE A 278 -6.42 -15.68 22.34
CA ILE A 278 -5.43 -16.65 21.83
C ILE A 278 -4.23 -16.79 22.79
N LEU A 279 -3.80 -15.68 23.40
CA LEU A 279 -2.73 -15.64 24.39
C LEU A 279 -3.18 -16.08 25.80
N GLY A 280 -4.42 -16.56 25.95
CA GLY A 280 -4.94 -17.10 27.21
C GLY A 280 -5.49 -16.07 28.19
N THR A 281 -5.73 -14.83 27.74
CA THR A 281 -6.41 -13.80 28.52
C THR A 281 -7.87 -13.74 28.08
N GLU A 282 -8.79 -14.21 28.92
CA GLU A 282 -10.23 -14.16 28.63
C GLU A 282 -10.71 -12.71 28.56
N VAL A 283 -11.07 -12.25 27.37
CA VAL A 283 -11.62 -10.91 27.09
C VAL A 283 -12.90 -11.08 26.29
N GLU A 284 -13.98 -10.42 26.72
CA GLU A 284 -15.21 -10.33 25.94
C GLU A 284 -14.98 -9.45 24.71
N LEU A 285 -15.28 -9.99 23.53
CA LEU A 285 -15.08 -9.27 22.27
C LEU A 285 -16.09 -8.14 22.12
N SER A 286 -15.61 -6.97 21.70
CA SER A 286 -16.45 -5.80 21.49
C SER A 286 -17.34 -5.94 20.24
N SER A 287 -18.66 -5.79 20.40
CA SER A 287 -19.57 -5.68 19.25
C SER A 287 -19.66 -4.24 18.76
N SER A 288 -19.93 -4.06 17.45
CA SER A 288 -20.07 -2.73 16.86
C SER A 288 -21.34 -2.63 16.02
N THR A 289 -22.28 -1.81 16.48
CA THR A 289 -23.49 -1.48 15.71
C THR A 289 -23.18 -0.53 14.56
N ASP A 290 -22.15 0.30 14.70
CA ASP A 290 -21.77 1.32 13.71
C ASP A 290 -21.16 0.71 12.44
N ARG A 291 -20.63 -0.52 12.55
CA ARG A 291 -20.09 -1.30 11.43
C ARG A 291 -21.14 -2.21 10.78
N MET A 292 -22.35 -2.26 11.30
CA MET A 292 -23.40 -3.09 10.71
C MET A 292 -23.88 -2.51 9.39
N ILE A 293 -24.15 -3.40 8.44
CA ILE A 293 -24.86 -3.09 7.21
C ILE A 293 -26.34 -2.92 7.56
N ALA A 294 -26.77 -1.67 7.72
CA ALA A 294 -28.13 -1.32 8.10
C ALA A 294 -28.99 -0.99 6.88
N ILE A 295 -30.30 -1.23 6.98
CA ILE A 295 -31.27 -0.73 6.00
C ILE A 295 -31.69 0.68 6.42
N THR A 296 -31.51 1.65 5.52
CA THR A 296 -31.96 3.03 5.72
C THR A 296 -33.15 3.32 4.81
N PRO A 297 -34.35 3.56 5.36
CA PRO A 297 -35.51 3.98 4.56
C PRO A 297 -35.19 5.21 3.72
N ASP A 298 -35.76 5.28 2.52
CA ASP A 298 -35.67 6.42 1.60
C ASP A 298 -34.27 6.76 1.02
N ALA A 299 -33.19 6.08 1.46
CA ALA A 299 -31.84 6.30 0.92
C ALA A 299 -31.64 5.72 -0.50
N GLY A 300 -32.56 4.88 -0.99
CA GLY A 300 -32.44 4.24 -2.30
C GLY A 300 -31.29 3.24 -2.37
N CYS A 301 -30.79 2.98 -3.58
CA CYS A 301 -29.66 2.07 -3.85
C CYS A 301 -28.69 2.64 -4.90
N ASP A 302 -28.78 3.94 -5.18
CA ASP A 302 -27.81 4.63 -6.05
C ASP A 302 -26.69 5.16 -5.15
N TYR A 303 -25.55 4.46 -5.17
CA TYR A 303 -24.52 4.58 -4.15
C TYR A 303 -23.18 5.13 -4.65
N LEU A 304 -22.96 5.18 -5.96
CA LEU A 304 -21.69 5.59 -6.55
C LEU A 304 -21.93 6.71 -7.57
N HIS A 305 -21.41 7.90 -7.27
CA HIS A 305 -21.57 9.10 -8.06
C HIS A 305 -20.22 9.55 -8.59
N LEU A 306 -19.87 9.10 -9.79
CA LEU A 306 -18.65 9.51 -10.48
C LEU A 306 -18.87 10.87 -11.17
N PRO A 307 -17.86 11.77 -11.15
CA PRO A 307 -17.91 13.07 -11.82
C PRO A 307 -17.94 12.97 -13.35
#